data_AF-A0A832K1Q4-F1
#
_entry.id   AF-A0A832K1Q4-F1
#
_cell.length_a   1.000
_cell.length_b   1.000
_cell.length_c   1.000
_cell.angle_alpha   90.00
_cell.angle_beta   90.00
_cell.angle_gamma   90.00
#
_symmetry.space_group_name_H-M   'P 1'
#
loop_
_entity.id
_entity.type
_entity.pdbx_description
1 polymer ?
#
loop_
_entity_poly.entity_id
_entity_poly.type
_entity_poly.pdbx_seq_one_letter_code
_entity_poly.pdbx_strand_id
1 'polypeptide(L)'
;MMHLFNLSALAVRERAVTLYFILLTALAGMYAFAELGRAEDPVFTVKVMTVSAFWPGATAQQMQEQVADRLEKRLQEVPYFDYVETTARPGQINMLVQFKDYTPADQVEDVFY
;
A
#
# COMPACT_ATOMS: atom_id res chain seq x y z
N MET A 1 4.04 41.11 -31.89
CA MET A 1 5.11 40.67 -30.97
C MET A 1 4.49 40.56 -29.59
N MET A 2 4.19 39.36 -29.10
CA MET A 2 3.60 39.21 -27.76
C MET A 2 4.70 39.49 -26.74
N HIS A 3 4.60 40.62 -26.03
CA HIS A 3 5.47 40.86 -24.89
C HIS A 3 5.11 39.82 -23.82
N LEU A 4 5.98 38.83 -23.63
CA LEU A 4 5.86 37.86 -22.55
C LEU A 4 5.77 38.64 -21.22
N PHE A 5 4.80 38.27 -20.39
CA PHE A 5 4.60 38.87 -19.08
C PHE A 5 5.86 38.71 -18.23
N ASN A 6 6.48 39.83 -17.85
CA ASN A 6 7.72 39.82 -17.07
C ASN A 6 7.40 39.87 -15.58
N LEU A 7 7.31 38.69 -14.97
CA LEU A 7 7.01 38.50 -13.54
C LEU A 7 8.01 39.23 -12.63
N SER A 8 9.29 39.24 -12.99
CA SER A 8 10.34 39.92 -12.21
C SER A 8 10.13 41.43 -12.22
N ALA A 9 9.84 42.01 -13.38
CA ALA A 9 9.57 43.45 -13.49
C ALA A 9 8.29 43.84 -12.73
N LEU A 10 7.25 43.00 -12.78
CA LEU A 10 6.02 43.20 -12.01
C LEU A 10 6.27 43.12 -10.50
N ALA A 11 7.04 42.13 -10.04
CA ALA A 11 7.33 41.93 -8.63
C ALA A 11 8.13 43.10 -8.02
N VAL A 12 9.03 43.71 -8.81
CA VAL A 12 9.81 44.90 -8.39
C VAL A 12 8.96 46.17 -8.41
N ARG A 13 8.00 46.27 -9.34
CA ARG A 13 7.09 47.42 -9.44
C ARG A 13 6.07 47.41 -8.29
N GLU A 14 5.40 46.28 -8.07
CA GLU A 14 4.35 46.11 -7.07
C GLU A 14 4.89 45.57 -5.74
N ARG A 15 5.84 46.30 -5.14
CA ARG A 15 6.59 45.84 -3.94
C ARG A 15 5.70 45.40 -2.78
N ALA A 16 4.59 46.12 -2.54
CA ALA A 16 3.66 45.80 -1.46
C ALA A 16 2.95 44.46 -1.69
N VAL A 17 2.54 44.18 -2.93
CA VAL A 17 1.89 42.91 -3.31
C VAL A 17 2.90 41.76 -3.22
N THR A 18 4.13 41.97 -3.70
CA THR A 18 5.21 40.99 -3.58
C THR A 18 5.52 40.67 -2.12
N LEU A 19 5.66 41.70 -1.27
CA LEU A 19 5.91 41.51 0.17
C LEU A 19 4.76 40.76 0.85
N TYR A 20 3.51 41.08 0.50
CA TYR A 20 2.35 40.36 1.00
C TYR A 20 2.43 38.86 0.70
N PHE A 21 2.71 38.48 -0.55
CA PHE A 21 2.86 37.06 -0.91
C PHE A 21 4.05 36.38 -0.23
N ILE A 22 5.16 37.09 -0.04
CA ILE A 22 6.32 36.57 0.72
C ILE A 22 5.88 36.24 2.15
N LEU A 23 5.22 37.18 2.84
CA LEU A 23 4.77 36.97 4.21
C LEU A 23 3.71 35.88 4.30
N LEU A 24 2.75 35.87 3.37
CA LEU A 24 1.68 34.87 3.31
C LEU A 24 2.24 33.46 3.13
N THR A 25 3.16 33.27 2.18
CA THR A 25 3.79 31.96 1.91
C THR A 25 4.71 31.53 3.05
N ALA A 26 5.43 32.46 3.69
CA ALA A 26 6.24 32.17 4.86
C ALA A 26 5.37 31.69 6.04
N LEU A 27 4.27 32.38 6.34
CA LEU A 27 3.35 32.00 7.40
C LEU A 27 2.63 30.68 7.11
N ALA A 28 2.17 30.47 5.87
CA ALA A 28 1.58 29.21 5.45
C ALA A 28 2.60 28.05 5.54
N GLY A 29 3.86 28.30 5.17
CA GLY A 29 4.94 27.34 5.31
C GLY A 29 5.25 26.98 6.77
N MET A 30 5.27 27.97 7.66
CA MET A 30 5.43 27.74 9.10
C MET A 30 4.28 26.90 9.67
N TYR A 31 3.04 27.22 9.29
CA TYR A 31 1.86 26.48 9.71
C TYR A 31 1.92 25.03 9.22
N ALA A 32 2.18 24.82 7.92
CA ALA A 32 2.31 23.49 7.34
C ALA A 32 3.45 22.69 7.97
N PHE A 33 4.58 23.32 8.28
CA PHE A 33 5.71 22.66 8.95
C PHE A 33 5.36 22.22 10.38
N ALA A 34 4.60 23.04 11.12
CA ALA A 34 4.18 22.70 12.47
C ALA A 34 3.14 21.57 12.51
N GLU A 35 2.27 21.50 11.50
CA GLU A 35 1.22 20.48 11.39
C GLU A 35 1.69 19.20 10.68
N LEU A 36 2.87 19.22 10.04
CA LEU A 36 3.36 18.07 9.28
C LEU A 36 3.60 16.87 10.21
N GLY A 37 2.72 15.88 10.09
CA GLY A 37 2.84 14.61 10.77
C GLY A 37 4.17 13.93 10.44
N ARG A 38 4.87 13.45 11.46
CA ARG A 38 6.10 12.69 11.30
C ARG A 38 5.76 11.20 11.32
N ALA A 39 5.92 10.54 10.18
CA ALA A 39 5.97 9.08 10.13
C ALA A 39 7.44 8.66 10.17
N GLU A 40 7.76 7.65 10.99
CA GLU A 40 9.10 7.03 11.02
C GLU A 40 9.35 6.24 9.72
N ASP A 41 8.33 5.51 9.27
CA ASP A 41 8.33 4.72 8.06
C ASP A 41 7.22 5.17 7.09
N PRO A 42 7.41 5.03 5.77
CA PRO A 42 6.36 5.26 4.80
C PRO A 42 5.22 4.26 4.97
N VAL A 43 3.97 4.70 4.78
CA VAL A 43 2.83 3.80 4.71
C VAL A 43 2.93 2.90 3.48
N PHE A 44 2.81 1.58 3.66
CA PHE A 44 2.82 0.61 2.58
C PHE A 44 1.67 -0.39 2.74
N THR A 45 1.11 -0.85 1.63
CA THR A 45 0.08 -1.88 1.63
C THR A 45 0.72 -3.25 1.83
N VAL A 46 0.26 -4.00 2.84
CA VAL A 46 0.72 -5.37 3.10
C VAL A 46 0.12 -6.30 2.05
N LYS A 47 0.99 -6.90 1.22
CA LYS A 47 0.62 -7.80 0.11
C LYS A 47 0.68 -9.27 0.52
N VAL A 48 0.26 -9.53 1.75
CA VAL A 48 0.31 -10.84 2.39
C VAL A 48 -1.05 -11.16 2.96
N MET A 49 -1.58 -12.32 2.61
CA MET A 49 -2.84 -12.84 3.14
C MET A 49 -2.59 -14.14 3.89
N THR A 50 -3.25 -14.32 5.04
CA THR A 50 -3.21 -15.58 5.79
C THR A 50 -4.51 -16.34 5.57
N VAL A 51 -4.41 -17.59 5.13
CA VAL A 51 -5.54 -18.52 5.00
C VAL A 51 -5.34 -19.66 5.99
N SER A 52 -6.34 -19.87 6.87
CA SER A 52 -6.32 -20.96 7.85
C SER A 52 -7.54 -21.84 7.66
N ALA A 53 -7.35 -23.15 7.75
CA ALA A 53 -8.45 -24.11 7.71
C ALA A 53 -8.28 -25.17 8.81
N PHE A 54 -9.40 -25.59 9.38
CA PHE A 54 -9.45 -26.50 10.52
C PHE A 54 -10.29 -27.73 10.17
N TRP A 55 -9.73 -28.91 10.41
CA TRP A 55 -10.45 -30.18 10.30
C TRP A 55 -10.02 -31.09 11.47
N PRO A 56 -10.65 -30.93 12.64
CA PRO A 56 -10.28 -31.69 13.83
C PRO A 56 -10.32 -33.20 13.60
N GLY A 57 -9.28 -33.91 14.05
CA GLY A 57 -9.15 -35.36 13.89
C GLY A 57 -8.46 -35.83 12.60
N ALA A 58 -8.21 -34.94 11.63
CA ALA A 58 -7.40 -35.25 10.45
C ALA A 58 -5.91 -35.29 10.78
N THR A 59 -5.18 -36.23 10.18
CA THR A 59 -3.71 -36.27 10.26
C THR A 59 -3.09 -35.13 9.46
N ALA A 60 -1.83 -34.78 9.73
CA ALA A 60 -1.12 -33.77 8.95
C ALA A 60 -1.07 -34.11 7.45
N GLN A 61 -0.93 -35.39 7.11
CA GLN A 61 -0.93 -35.85 5.72
C GLN A 61 -2.30 -35.69 5.06
N GLN A 62 -3.38 -36.02 5.77
CA GLN A 62 -4.74 -35.78 5.27
C GLN A 62 -5.02 -34.28 5.08
N MET A 63 -4.56 -33.46 6.01
CA MET A 63 -4.65 -32.01 5.89
C MET A 63 -3.89 -31.48 4.67
N GLN A 64 -2.69 -32.01 4.39
CA GLN A 64 -1.93 -31.64 3.21
C GLN A 64 -2.67 -32.04 1.92
N GLU A 65 -2.92 -33.34 1.74
CA GLU A 65 -3.40 -33.88 0.46
C GLU A 65 -4.84 -33.47 0.14
N GLN A 66 -5.71 -33.36 1.15
CA GLN A 66 -7.13 -33.13 0.93
C GLN A 66 -7.56 -31.68 1.09
N VAL A 67 -6.81 -30.89 1.86
CA VAL A 67 -7.16 -29.48 2.12
C VAL A 67 -6.14 -28.57 1.46
N ALA A 68 -4.86 -28.67 1.84
CA ALA A 68 -3.84 -27.74 1.39
C ALA A 68 -3.64 -27.79 -0.13
N ASP A 69 -3.38 -28.97 -0.70
CA ASP A 69 -3.12 -29.11 -2.15
C ASP A 69 -4.28 -28.59 -3.01
N ARG A 70 -5.52 -28.67 -2.51
CA ARG A 70 -6.71 -28.16 -3.20
C ARG A 70 -6.79 -26.64 -3.12
N LEU A 71 -6.51 -26.07 -1.94
CA LEU A 71 -6.49 -24.63 -1.75
C LEU A 71 -5.35 -23.98 -2.53
N GLU A 72 -4.14 -24.55 -2.49
CA GLU A 72 -2.97 -24.04 -3.23
C GLU A 72 -3.25 -23.95 -4.72
N LYS A 73 -3.85 -25.00 -5.31
CA LYS A 73 -4.24 -25.00 -6.73
C LYS A 73 -5.23 -23.89 -7.07
N ARG A 74 -6.16 -23.58 -6.17
CA ARG A 74 -7.12 -22.48 -6.36
C ARG A 74 -6.50 -21.11 -6.15
N LEU A 75 -5.61 -20.98 -5.17
CA LEU A 75 -4.88 -19.74 -4.90
C LEU A 75 -3.98 -19.36 -6.08
N GLN A 76 -3.44 -20.32 -6.82
CA GLN A 76 -2.67 -20.05 -8.05
C GLN A 76 -3.50 -19.40 -9.18
N GLU A 77 -4.82 -19.53 -9.16
CA GLU A 77 -5.73 -18.89 -10.13
C GLU A 77 -5.97 -17.40 -9.80
N VAL A 78 -5.59 -16.96 -8.60
CA VAL A 78 -5.83 -15.60 -8.10
C VAL A 78 -4.91 -14.59 -8.80
N PRO A 79 -5.41 -13.41 -9.22
CA PRO A 79 -4.58 -12.37 -9.79
C PRO A 79 -3.42 -11.97 -8.88
N TYR A 80 -2.26 -11.72 -9.48
CA TYR A 80 -1.05 -11.29 -8.78
C TYR A 80 -0.49 -12.28 -7.75
N PHE A 81 -0.95 -13.53 -7.74
CA PHE A 81 -0.33 -14.60 -6.95
C PHE A 81 1.16 -14.71 -7.27
N ASP A 82 1.99 -14.78 -6.22
CA ASP A 82 3.43 -15.03 -6.34
C ASP A 82 3.78 -16.43 -5.81
N TYR A 83 3.68 -16.63 -4.50
CA TYR A 83 3.89 -17.92 -3.85
C TYR A 83 3.04 -18.06 -2.59
N VAL A 84 2.97 -19.29 -2.08
CA VAL A 84 2.32 -19.61 -0.81
C VAL A 84 3.24 -20.48 0.04
N GLU A 85 3.38 -20.11 1.31
CA GLU A 85 4.03 -20.95 2.32
C GLU A 85 2.97 -21.65 3.16
N THR A 86 2.92 -22.98 3.05
CA THR A 86 1.93 -23.80 3.76
C THR A 86 2.57 -24.54 4.92
N THR A 87 1.99 -24.40 6.10
CA THR A 87 2.31 -25.21 7.28
C THR A 87 1.11 -26.09 7.65
N ALA A 88 1.26 -27.39 7.44
CA ALA A 88 0.26 -28.39 7.85
C ALA A 88 0.58 -28.99 9.23
N ARG A 89 -0.44 -29.10 10.08
CA ARG A 89 -0.39 -29.76 11.38
C ARG A 89 -1.62 -30.67 11.52
N PRO A 90 -1.62 -31.66 12.42
CA PRO A 90 -2.83 -32.43 12.70
C PRO A 90 -3.98 -31.49 13.07
N GLY A 91 -5.11 -31.64 12.38
CA GLY A 91 -6.30 -30.83 12.60
C GLY A 91 -6.33 -29.41 12.04
N GLN A 92 -5.22 -28.89 11.48
CA GLN A 92 -5.17 -27.51 10.97
C GLN A 92 -4.11 -27.27 9.90
N ILE A 93 -4.36 -26.30 9.01
CA ILE A 93 -3.38 -25.76 8.07
C ILE A 93 -3.34 -24.24 8.19
N ASN A 94 -2.16 -23.66 8.00
CA ASN A 94 -1.97 -22.22 7.85
C ASN A 94 -1.18 -21.96 6.58
N MET A 95 -1.66 -21.04 5.75
CA MET A 95 -1.07 -20.67 4.47
C MET A 95 -0.79 -19.18 4.47
N LEU A 96 0.46 -18.82 4.21
CA LEU A 96 0.88 -17.44 4.00
C LEU A 96 0.97 -17.19 2.49
N VAL A 97 0.00 -16.48 1.94
CA VAL A 97 -0.09 -16.17 0.51
C VAL A 97 0.55 -14.82 0.26
N GLN A 98 1.55 -14.79 -0.61
CA GLN A 98 2.26 -13.59 -1.03
C GLN A 98 1.80 -13.17 -2.43
N PHE A 99 1.52 -11.88 -2.60
CA PHE A 99 1.23 -11.29 -3.91
C PHE A 99 2.45 -10.54 -4.45
N LYS A 100 2.51 -10.40 -5.77
CA LYS A 100 3.62 -9.77 -6.49
C LYS A 100 3.81 -8.31 -6.07
N ASP A 101 5.06 -7.84 -6.14
CA ASP A 101 5.42 -6.48 -5.73
C ASP A 101 4.71 -5.37 -6.52
N TYR A 102 4.29 -5.64 -7.75
CA TYR A 102 3.57 -4.66 -8.58
C TYR A 102 2.05 -4.70 -8.42
N THR A 103 1.52 -5.48 -7.48
CA THR A 103 0.07 -5.51 -7.19
C THR A 103 -0.42 -4.10 -6.84
N PRO A 104 -1.41 -3.57 -7.58
CA PRO A 104 -2.00 -2.27 -7.29
C PRO A 104 -2.58 -2.24 -5.88
N ALA A 105 -2.30 -1.18 -5.11
CA ALA A 105 -2.69 -1.08 -3.71
C ALA A 105 -4.21 -1.09 -3.49
N ASP A 106 -4.96 -0.57 -4.46
CA ASP A 106 -6.42 -0.54 -4.51
C ASP A 106 -7.05 -1.91 -4.78
N GLN A 107 -6.32 -2.82 -5.43
CA GLN A 107 -6.81 -4.16 -5.77
C GLN A 107 -6.49 -5.22 -4.71
N VAL A 108 -5.67 -4.89 -3.70
CA VAL A 108 -5.29 -5.87 -2.67
C VAL A 108 -6.51 -6.36 -1.88
N GLU A 109 -7.46 -5.48 -1.57
CA GLU A 109 -8.71 -5.88 -0.88
C GLU A 109 -9.58 -6.78 -1.76
N ASP A 110 -9.75 -6.45 -3.04
CA ASP A 110 -10.56 -7.24 -3.98
C ASP A 110 -9.98 -8.63 -4.22
N VAL A 111 -8.66 -8.78 -4.13
CA VAL A 111 -7.97 -10.06 -4.31
C VAL A 111 -8.13 -10.98 -3.09
N PHE A 112 -8.56 -10.45 -1.93
CA PHE A 112 -8.79 -11.24 -0.72
C PHE A 112 -10.18 -11.89 -0.64
N TYR A 113 -11.13 -11.49 -1.50
CA TYR A 113 -12.53 -11.93 -1.48
C TYR A 113 -12.95 -12.64 -2.78
#